data_AF-A0A7K1G3Y9-F1
#
_entry.id   AF-A0A7K1G3Y9-F1
#
_cell.length_a   1.000
_cell.length_b   1.000
_cell.length_c   1.000
_cell.angle_alpha   90.00
_cell.angle_beta   90.00
_cell.angle_gamma   90.00
#
_symmetry.space_group_name_H-M   'P 1'
#
loop_
_entity.id
_entity.type
_entity.pdbx_description
1 polymer ?
#
loop_
_entity_poly.entity_id
_entity_poly.type
_entity_poly.pdbx_seq_one_letter_code
_entity_poly.pdbx_strand_id
1 'polypeptide(L)'
;MKKIILIVTLSVSMLGFGQGNTHTQAGGKFEGLAMTPPMGWNSWNTFGTSIDEKLVKETADIMVSSGMAAAGYKYIVLDDGWMTRERDVNGDLVPDPVKFPNGMKAVIDYVHNKGLKFGLYNCAGTQTCAGYPGTRGYEYQDARFYAKLGIDFLKYDWCNTKGITAPEAYTTMSNALKTAGRPIVFSLCEWGDNQPWEWGKPIGNLWRISGDIYPCFDCEFKHEEGNWSSWGFMKIVEMRKDIRKYSGPDHWNDFDMMEVGNEMNDIEDKSHFSMWCMMASPLVAGNDFRKMSKETLAILTNKELIAINQDKLGIQGFKYAAEDGLEVWLKPLSDGNWAVTFLNRSDVAKKINFDWKKHLIKDVDFGYEADFSKTVFKLKDLWKNKEIGNTKKNFMADLASHDVITLRLIP
;
A
#
# COMPACT_ATOMS: atom_id res chain seq x y z
N MET A 1 -69.20 -2.56 63.46
CA MET A 1 -67.74 -2.81 63.34
C MET A 1 -67.46 -3.65 62.10
N LYS A 2 -67.05 -3.01 60.99
CA LYS A 2 -66.50 -3.71 59.81
C LYS A 2 -65.37 -2.85 59.25
N LYS A 3 -64.16 -3.39 59.23
CA LYS A 3 -63.01 -2.86 58.48
C LYS A 3 -63.13 -3.37 57.05
N ILE A 4 -63.02 -2.48 56.06
CA ILE A 4 -62.72 -2.84 54.67
C ILE A 4 -61.45 -2.08 54.31
N ILE A 5 -60.42 -2.84 53.98
CA ILE A 5 -59.12 -2.38 53.50
C ILE A 5 -59.28 -2.11 52.01
N LEU A 6 -59.00 -0.89 51.55
CA LEU A 6 -58.95 -0.53 50.14
C LEU A 6 -57.48 -0.42 49.72
N ILE A 7 -57.02 -1.36 48.90
CA ILE A 7 -55.70 -1.33 48.25
C ILE A 7 -55.84 -0.51 46.97
N VAL A 8 -55.11 0.60 46.88
CA VAL A 8 -54.95 1.39 45.66
C VAL A 8 -53.66 0.97 44.99
N THR A 9 -53.77 0.22 43.90
CA THR A 9 -52.66 -0.12 43.01
C THR A 9 -52.39 1.07 42.09
N LEU A 10 -51.27 1.76 42.29
CA LEU A 10 -50.79 2.81 41.40
C LEU A 10 -49.97 2.16 40.29
N SER A 11 -50.54 2.01 39.09
CA SER A 11 -49.83 1.56 37.89
C SER A 11 -49.02 2.73 37.31
N VAL A 12 -47.72 2.77 37.62
CA VAL A 12 -46.76 3.69 36.98
C VAL A 12 -46.24 3.02 35.71
N SER A 13 -46.73 3.47 34.55
CA SER A 13 -46.14 3.13 33.26
C SER A 13 -44.86 3.94 33.05
N MET A 14 -43.70 3.33 33.31
CA MET A 14 -42.41 3.87 32.85
C MET A 14 -42.24 3.54 31.36
N LEU A 15 -42.52 4.51 30.49
CA LEU A 15 -41.98 4.52 29.14
C LEU A 15 -40.54 5.04 29.21
N GLY A 16 -39.60 4.11 29.40
CA GLY A 16 -38.18 4.40 29.23
C GLY A 16 -37.87 4.57 27.74
N PHE A 17 -37.75 5.81 27.26
CA PHE A 17 -37.12 6.09 25.97
C PHE A 17 -35.60 5.86 26.10
N GLY A 18 -35.18 4.62 25.91
CA GLY A 18 -33.79 4.30 25.59
C GLY A 18 -33.55 4.53 24.10
N GLN A 19 -33.41 5.78 23.66
CA GLN A 19 -32.77 6.04 22.37
C GLN A 19 -31.26 5.80 22.53
N GLY A 20 -30.86 4.55 22.34
CA GLY A 20 -29.46 4.25 22.03
C GLY A 20 -29.15 4.88 20.69
N ASN A 21 -28.58 6.08 20.69
CA ASN A 21 -27.94 6.66 19.52
C ASN A 21 -26.68 5.83 19.22
N THR A 22 -26.85 4.69 18.55
CA THR A 22 -25.76 4.03 17.83
C THR A 22 -25.53 4.79 16.52
N HIS A 23 -25.20 6.08 16.62
CA HIS A 23 -24.73 6.81 15.45
C HIS A 23 -23.27 6.43 15.27
N THR A 24 -23.01 5.42 14.45
CA THR A 24 -21.67 5.19 13.91
C THR A 24 -21.30 6.43 13.09
N GLN A 25 -20.28 7.17 13.52
CA GLN A 25 -19.78 8.29 12.74
C GLN A 25 -19.21 7.72 11.44
N ALA A 26 -19.83 8.03 10.30
CA ALA A 26 -19.29 7.60 9.02
C ALA A 26 -17.89 8.19 8.86
N GLY A 27 -16.90 7.35 8.51
CA GLY A 27 -15.59 7.83 8.09
C GLY A 27 -15.71 8.66 6.82
N GLY A 28 -14.87 9.69 6.69
CA GLY A 28 -14.97 10.65 5.59
C GLY A 28 -13.62 11.04 5.04
N LYS A 29 -12.92 10.11 4.39
CA LYS A 29 -11.65 10.39 3.70
C LYS A 29 -11.78 11.54 2.70
N PHE A 30 -10.64 12.05 2.24
CA PHE A 30 -10.62 12.82 1.00
C PHE A 30 -10.68 11.86 -0.19
N GLU A 31 -11.71 12.04 -1.02
CA GLU A 31 -11.90 11.22 -2.21
C GLU A 31 -11.09 11.76 -3.40
N GLY A 32 -10.78 10.86 -4.33
CA GLY A 32 -10.12 11.19 -5.59
C GLY A 32 -8.64 11.50 -5.48
N LEU A 33 -8.00 11.21 -4.34
CA LEU A 33 -6.58 11.45 -4.13
C LEU A 33 -5.69 10.32 -4.66
N ALA A 34 -6.22 9.09 -4.71
CA ALA A 34 -5.50 7.89 -5.12
C ALA A 34 -6.24 7.14 -6.24
N MET A 35 -6.64 7.82 -7.32
CA MET A 35 -7.37 7.17 -8.43
C MET A 35 -6.57 6.06 -9.15
N THR A 36 -5.25 6.04 -8.98
CA THR A 36 -4.34 4.93 -9.27
C THR A 36 -3.49 4.66 -8.01
N PRO A 37 -2.85 3.48 -7.88
CA PRO A 37 -2.02 3.19 -6.71
C PRO A 37 -0.96 4.28 -6.49
N PRO A 38 -0.80 4.83 -5.27
CA PRO A 38 0.22 5.83 -5.00
C PRO A 38 1.63 5.32 -5.35
N MET A 39 2.46 6.21 -5.90
CA MET A 39 3.87 5.93 -6.19
C MET A 39 4.77 6.91 -5.45
N GLY A 40 5.83 6.43 -4.81
CA GLY A 40 6.68 7.25 -3.98
C GLY A 40 7.88 6.53 -3.38
N TRP A 41 8.43 7.11 -2.34
CA TRP A 41 9.54 6.58 -1.57
C TRP A 41 9.23 6.72 -0.08
N ASN A 42 9.69 5.76 0.72
CA ASN A 42 9.60 5.81 2.17
C ASN A 42 10.98 5.56 2.79
N SER A 43 11.29 6.28 3.88
CA SER A 43 12.62 6.22 4.52
C SER A 43 12.90 4.94 5.31
N TRP A 44 11.89 4.16 5.68
CA TRP A 44 12.00 3.16 6.74
C TRP A 44 12.96 2.01 6.42
N ASN A 45 12.78 1.29 5.31
CA ASN A 45 13.50 0.02 5.06
C ASN A 45 15.02 0.17 5.07
N THR A 46 15.52 1.35 4.65
CA THR A 46 16.96 1.64 4.66
C THR A 46 17.43 2.38 5.90
N PHE A 47 16.66 3.37 6.37
CA PHE A 47 17.16 4.36 7.33
C PHE A 47 16.60 4.19 8.74
N GLY A 48 15.49 3.46 8.90
CA GLY A 48 14.75 3.40 10.16
C GLY A 48 14.53 4.81 10.70
N THR A 49 14.98 5.04 11.95
CA THR A 49 14.89 6.36 12.60
C THR A 49 16.09 7.28 12.33
N SER A 50 17.09 6.83 11.57
CA SER A 50 18.30 7.59 11.21
C SER A 50 18.06 8.51 10.02
N ILE A 51 17.10 9.42 10.20
CA ILE A 51 16.60 10.34 9.19
C ILE A 51 16.87 11.79 9.60
N ASP A 52 17.13 12.66 8.62
CA ASP A 52 17.33 14.09 8.86
C ASP A 52 16.91 14.93 7.64
N GLU A 53 16.94 16.25 7.80
CA GLU A 53 16.64 17.21 6.74
C GLU A 53 17.50 17.02 5.49
N LYS A 54 18.79 16.69 5.66
CA LYS A 54 19.72 16.53 4.54
C LYS A 54 19.33 15.34 3.69
N LEU A 55 19.08 14.19 4.31
CA LEU A 55 18.63 12.97 3.65
C LEU A 55 17.38 13.23 2.81
N VAL A 56 16.38 13.90 3.38
CA VAL A 56 15.13 14.18 2.68
C VAL A 56 15.36 15.06 1.44
N LYS A 57 16.17 16.11 1.57
CA LYS A 57 16.49 17.01 0.44
C LYS A 57 17.29 16.30 -0.65
N GLU A 58 18.29 15.51 -0.29
CA GLU A 58 19.08 14.71 -1.22
C GLU A 58 18.21 13.67 -1.96
N THR A 59 17.34 12.96 -1.23
CA THR A 59 16.39 12.02 -1.82
C THR A 59 15.45 12.72 -2.80
N ALA A 60 14.94 13.91 -2.46
CA ALA A 60 14.10 14.71 -3.37
C ALA A 60 14.84 15.11 -4.65
N ASP A 61 16.10 15.55 -4.52
CA ASP A 61 16.93 15.92 -5.67
C ASP A 61 17.23 14.73 -6.57
N ILE A 62 17.53 13.57 -6.00
CA ILE A 62 17.78 12.34 -6.77
C ILE A 62 16.49 11.85 -7.41
N MET A 63 15.37 11.87 -6.70
CA MET A 63 14.07 11.45 -7.23
C MET A 63 13.69 12.23 -8.50
N VAL A 64 13.96 13.55 -8.53
CA VAL A 64 13.78 14.36 -9.74
C VAL A 64 14.84 14.08 -10.79
N SER A 65 16.13 14.13 -10.44
CA SER A 65 17.23 14.08 -11.42
C SER A 65 17.44 12.70 -12.06
N SER A 66 17.11 11.62 -11.35
CA SER A 66 17.21 10.23 -11.86
C SER A 66 16.11 9.85 -12.85
N GLY A 67 15.03 10.63 -12.93
CA GLY A 67 13.84 10.31 -13.72
C GLY A 67 12.78 9.49 -12.97
N MET A 68 12.99 9.13 -11.70
CA MET A 68 11.96 8.50 -10.84
C MET A 68 10.68 9.37 -10.78
N ALA A 69 10.82 10.68 -10.59
CA ALA A 69 9.68 11.59 -10.60
C ALA A 69 8.93 11.57 -11.94
N ALA A 70 9.67 11.55 -13.05
CA ALA A 70 9.09 11.46 -14.39
C ALA A 70 8.45 10.09 -14.68
N ALA A 71 8.85 9.04 -13.97
CA ALA A 71 8.22 7.72 -14.03
C ALA A 71 6.91 7.63 -13.21
N GLY A 72 6.62 8.63 -12.36
CA GLY A 72 5.36 8.75 -11.61
C GLY A 72 5.52 8.78 -10.10
N TYR A 73 6.73 8.51 -9.58
CA TYR A 73 7.00 8.57 -8.14
C TYR A 73 6.90 10.01 -7.65
N LYS A 74 5.94 10.32 -6.78
CA LYS A 74 5.66 11.71 -6.38
C LYS A 74 5.65 11.95 -4.88
N TYR A 75 5.46 10.92 -4.07
CA TYR A 75 5.43 11.05 -2.61
C TYR A 75 6.80 10.73 -2.00
N ILE A 76 7.30 11.61 -1.13
CA ILE A 76 8.37 11.32 -0.18
C ILE A 76 7.70 11.19 1.18
N VAL A 77 7.61 9.97 1.71
CA VAL A 77 7.02 9.67 3.02
C VAL A 77 8.15 9.51 4.03
N LEU A 78 8.26 10.46 4.94
CA LEU A 78 9.21 10.38 6.05
C LEU A 78 8.58 9.56 7.18
N ASP A 79 9.18 8.41 7.46
CA ASP A 79 8.66 7.43 8.41
C ASP A 79 9.01 7.76 9.87
N ASP A 80 8.91 6.80 10.78
CA ASP A 80 9.05 7.01 12.22
C ASP A 80 10.39 7.68 12.62
N GLY A 81 10.36 8.40 13.74
CA GLY A 81 11.51 9.07 14.33
C GLY A 81 11.79 10.48 13.83
N TRP A 82 10.83 11.14 13.18
CA TRP A 82 10.97 12.55 12.75
C TRP A 82 10.76 13.58 13.89
N MET A 83 10.18 13.15 15.01
CA MET A 83 9.79 13.98 16.16
C MET A 83 10.65 13.71 17.40
N THR A 84 10.58 14.60 18.39
CA THR A 84 11.14 14.35 19.72
C THR A 84 10.38 13.24 20.44
N ARG A 85 10.99 12.68 21.49
CA ARG A 85 10.39 11.61 22.32
C ARG A 85 9.20 12.06 23.14
N GLU A 86 9.09 13.35 23.40
CA GLU A 86 8.00 13.96 24.18
C GLU A 86 7.28 15.01 23.34
N ARG A 87 5.99 15.17 23.61
CA ARG A 87 5.21 16.33 23.16
C ARG A 87 5.61 17.57 23.96
N ASP A 88 5.28 18.76 23.44
CA ASP A 88 5.48 19.98 24.22
C ASP A 88 4.44 20.15 25.35
N VAL A 89 4.52 21.26 26.07
CA VAL A 89 3.62 21.56 27.21
C VAL A 89 2.14 21.70 26.82
N ASN A 90 1.85 21.93 25.54
CA ASN A 90 0.50 22.03 24.98
C ASN A 90 0.02 20.69 24.40
N GLY A 91 0.85 19.65 24.48
CA GLY A 91 0.58 18.36 23.86
C GLY A 91 0.84 18.33 22.36
N ASP A 92 1.52 19.32 21.79
CA ASP A 92 1.85 19.34 20.36
C ASP A 92 3.03 18.41 20.04
N LEU A 93 2.98 17.78 18.86
CA LEU A 93 4.14 17.09 18.29
C LEU A 93 5.24 18.10 17.97
N VAL A 94 6.48 17.77 18.35
CA VAL A 94 7.65 18.62 18.10
C VAL A 94 8.58 17.90 17.14
N PRO A 95 8.78 18.39 15.89
CA PRO A 95 9.83 17.87 15.02
C PRO A 95 11.18 17.95 15.72
N ASP A 96 12.01 16.91 15.60
CA ASP A 96 13.31 16.88 16.26
C ASP A 96 14.21 18.02 15.72
N PRO A 97 14.62 19.00 16.56
CA PRO A 97 15.37 20.16 16.10
C PRO A 97 16.83 19.84 15.75
N VAL A 98 17.35 18.67 16.15
CA VAL A 98 18.67 18.19 15.74
C VAL A 98 18.59 17.61 14.33
N LYS A 99 17.54 16.82 14.04
CA LYS A 99 17.33 16.22 12.71
C LYS A 99 16.83 17.24 11.69
N PHE A 100 16.01 18.20 12.12
CA PHE A 100 15.37 19.22 11.28
C PHE A 100 15.65 20.63 11.83
N PRO A 101 16.91 21.11 11.79
CA PRO A 101 17.31 22.38 12.42
C PRO A 101 16.63 23.61 11.79
N ASN A 102 16.15 23.52 10.56
CA ASN A 102 15.38 24.60 9.92
C ASN A 102 13.86 24.42 10.08
N GLY A 103 13.43 23.44 10.88
CA GLY A 103 12.04 23.06 11.10
C GLY A 103 11.44 22.25 9.95
N MET A 104 10.48 21.40 10.28
CA MET A 104 9.86 20.48 9.32
C MET A 104 9.23 21.19 8.10
N LYS A 105 8.66 22.38 8.30
CA LYS A 105 8.03 23.14 7.21
C LYS A 105 9.04 23.52 6.11
N ALA A 106 10.28 23.88 6.46
CA ALA A 106 11.28 24.25 5.47
C ALA A 106 11.65 23.07 4.55
N VAL A 107 11.64 21.85 5.09
CA VAL A 107 11.90 20.63 4.33
C VAL A 107 10.72 20.28 3.43
N ILE A 108 9.49 20.39 3.95
CA ILE A 108 8.27 20.17 3.18
C ILE A 108 8.18 21.16 2.00
N ASP A 109 8.40 22.46 2.27
CA ASP A 109 8.39 23.49 1.24
C ASP A 109 9.47 23.21 0.18
N TYR A 110 10.64 22.71 0.57
CA TYR A 110 11.68 22.28 -0.38
C TYR A 110 11.19 21.16 -1.31
N VAL A 111 10.57 20.12 -0.75
CA VAL A 111 10.02 18.98 -1.52
C VAL A 111 8.90 19.45 -2.45
N HIS A 112 7.99 20.31 -1.98
CA HIS A 112 6.94 20.90 -2.80
C HIS A 112 7.48 21.75 -3.95
N ASN A 113 8.53 22.54 -3.71
CA ASN A 113 9.18 23.35 -4.75
C ASN A 113 9.85 22.51 -5.85
N LYS A 114 10.08 21.21 -5.60
CA LYS A 114 10.55 20.24 -6.60
C LYS A 114 9.40 19.60 -7.40
N GLY A 115 8.15 19.99 -7.13
CA GLY A 115 6.96 19.39 -7.73
C GLY A 115 6.54 18.06 -7.11
N LEU A 116 7.16 17.67 -6.00
CA LEU A 116 6.87 16.44 -5.27
C LEU A 116 5.85 16.70 -4.15
N LYS A 117 5.40 15.62 -3.51
CA LYS A 117 4.46 15.59 -2.39
C LYS A 117 5.16 15.04 -1.16
N PHE A 118 4.78 15.54 0.01
CA PHE A 118 5.41 15.15 1.27
C PHE A 118 4.43 14.40 2.17
N GLY A 119 4.88 13.26 2.70
CA GLY A 119 4.14 12.45 3.65
C GLY A 119 4.84 12.34 4.98
N LEU A 120 4.04 12.15 6.03
CA LEU A 120 4.52 11.80 7.36
C LEU A 120 3.97 10.46 7.81
N TYR A 121 4.57 9.97 8.88
CA TYR A 121 4.15 8.80 9.64
C TYR A 121 3.67 9.20 11.03
N ASN A 122 2.62 8.54 11.51
CA ASN A 122 2.33 8.44 12.94
C ASN A 122 1.56 7.14 13.25
N CYS A 123 1.07 6.99 14.47
CA CYS A 123 0.42 5.78 14.96
C CYS A 123 -0.89 6.09 15.70
N ALA A 124 -1.88 5.19 15.58
CA ALA A 124 -3.16 5.28 16.28
C ALA A 124 -3.05 5.02 17.79
N GLY A 125 -1.98 4.37 18.25
CA GLY A 125 -1.75 4.09 19.67
C GLY A 125 -1.19 5.28 20.45
N THR A 126 -0.82 5.01 21.70
CA THR A 126 -0.19 6.01 22.59
C THR A 126 1.25 6.33 22.18
N GLN A 127 1.92 5.37 21.54
CA GLN A 127 3.28 5.50 21.03
C GLN A 127 3.37 4.85 19.64
N THR A 128 4.25 5.38 18.80
CA THR A 128 4.65 4.73 17.54
C THR A 128 5.39 3.42 17.79
N CYS A 129 5.63 2.64 16.73
CA CYS A 129 6.36 1.39 16.86
C CYS A 129 7.80 1.60 17.35
N ALA A 130 8.47 2.69 16.97
CA ALA A 130 9.80 3.02 17.50
C ALA A 130 9.76 3.76 18.86
N GLY A 131 8.58 3.94 19.47
CA GLY A 131 8.41 4.52 20.80
C GLY A 131 8.38 6.05 20.86
N TYR A 132 8.01 6.74 19.78
CA TYR A 132 7.76 8.18 19.77
C TYR A 132 6.28 8.47 20.11
N PRO A 133 5.87 9.72 20.39
CA PRO A 133 4.48 10.02 20.71
C PRO A 133 3.50 9.62 19.60
N GLY A 134 2.56 8.73 19.91
CA GLY A 134 1.43 8.39 19.03
C GLY A 134 0.30 9.41 19.14
N THR A 135 -0.74 9.24 18.35
CA THR A 135 -1.82 10.24 18.19
C THR A 135 -3.07 9.94 19.03
N ARG A 136 -3.13 8.82 19.77
CA ARG A 136 -4.29 8.50 20.62
C ARG A 136 -4.65 9.65 21.56
N GLY A 137 -5.85 10.21 21.41
CA GLY A 137 -6.36 11.34 22.19
C GLY A 137 -5.93 12.73 21.70
N TYR A 138 -5.11 12.81 20.64
CA TYR A 138 -4.62 14.03 20.01
C TYR A 138 -5.00 14.14 18.52
N GLU A 139 -5.89 13.28 18.02
CA GLU A 139 -6.19 13.10 16.60
C GLU A 139 -6.50 14.40 15.87
N TYR A 140 -7.39 15.21 16.44
CA TYR A 140 -7.78 16.51 15.86
C TYR A 140 -6.68 17.58 15.98
N GLN A 141 -5.84 17.50 17.01
CA GLN A 141 -4.72 18.44 17.20
C GLN A 141 -3.61 18.13 16.18
N ASP A 142 -3.22 16.87 16.11
CA ASP A 142 -2.21 16.38 15.17
C ASP A 142 -2.66 16.58 13.72
N ALA A 143 -3.93 16.31 13.38
CA ALA A 143 -4.46 16.58 12.05
C ALA A 143 -4.37 18.05 11.64
N ARG A 144 -4.66 18.99 12.55
CA ARG A 144 -4.47 20.44 12.30
C ARG A 144 -3.01 20.78 12.11
N PHE A 145 -2.12 20.16 12.87
CA PHE A 145 -0.67 20.32 12.72
C PHE A 145 -0.20 19.84 11.33
N TYR A 146 -0.64 18.65 10.88
CA TYR A 146 -0.33 18.13 9.55
C TYR A 146 -0.84 19.04 8.44
N ALA A 147 -2.08 19.54 8.56
CA ALA A 147 -2.64 20.50 7.61
C ALA A 147 -1.84 21.81 7.55
N LYS A 148 -1.44 22.35 8.71
CA LYS A 148 -0.61 23.57 8.83
C LYS A 148 0.77 23.39 8.20
N LEU A 149 1.38 22.21 8.35
CA LEU A 149 2.67 21.90 7.75
C LEU A 149 2.59 21.71 6.23
N GLY A 150 1.41 21.37 5.69
CA GLY A 150 1.25 21.11 4.27
C GLY A 150 1.45 19.63 3.90
N ILE A 151 1.18 18.70 4.81
CA ILE A 151 1.29 17.26 4.53
C ILE A 151 0.31 16.82 3.43
N ASP A 152 0.74 15.93 2.55
CA ASP A 152 -0.06 15.39 1.43
C ASP A 152 -0.42 13.91 1.61
N PHE A 153 0.29 13.21 2.50
CA PHE A 153 0.15 11.77 2.75
C PHE A 153 0.40 11.46 4.23
N LEU A 154 -0.43 10.61 4.84
CA LEU A 154 -0.21 10.12 6.21
C LEU A 154 -0.23 8.59 6.20
N LYS A 155 0.92 7.97 6.53
CA LYS A 155 0.98 6.56 6.97
C LYS A 155 0.61 6.50 8.44
N TYR A 156 -0.36 5.67 8.80
CA TYR A 156 -0.92 5.63 10.15
C TYR A 156 -0.95 4.22 10.72
N ASP A 157 -0.06 3.97 11.66
CA ASP A 157 0.28 2.65 12.23
C ASP A 157 -0.65 2.21 13.37
N TRP A 158 -0.42 1.00 13.88
CA TRP A 158 -1.27 0.31 14.85
C TRP A 158 -0.55 -0.22 16.12
N CYS A 159 0.68 0.21 16.38
CA CYS A 159 1.41 -0.12 17.63
C CYS A 159 0.81 0.54 18.88
N ASN A 160 0.93 -0.09 20.06
CA ASN A 160 0.49 0.46 21.36
C ASN A 160 -1.01 0.83 21.45
N THR A 161 -1.86 -0.03 20.89
CA THR A 161 -3.31 0.19 20.70
C THR A 161 -4.21 -0.56 21.68
N LYS A 162 -3.69 -0.96 22.84
CA LYS A 162 -4.48 -1.70 23.85
C LYS A 162 -5.74 -0.92 24.25
N GLY A 163 -6.91 -1.56 24.11
CA GLY A 163 -8.20 -1.02 24.53
C GLY A 163 -8.88 -0.09 23.54
N ILE A 164 -8.47 -0.08 22.26
CA ILE A 164 -9.20 0.55 21.15
C ILE A 164 -9.34 -0.44 19.99
N THR A 165 -10.29 -0.18 19.08
CA THR A 165 -10.49 -0.99 17.86
C THR A 165 -9.97 -0.25 16.63
N ALA A 166 -9.48 -0.99 15.64
CA ALA A 166 -8.96 -0.40 14.41
C ALA A 166 -10.01 0.44 13.66
N PRO A 167 -11.23 -0.06 13.36
CA PRO A 167 -12.22 0.74 12.65
C PRO A 167 -12.54 2.08 13.32
N GLU A 168 -12.69 2.11 14.66
CA GLU A 168 -13.03 3.34 15.39
C GLU A 168 -11.87 4.35 15.41
N ALA A 169 -10.65 3.88 15.68
CA ALA A 169 -9.47 4.73 15.76
C ALA A 169 -9.09 5.33 14.40
N TYR A 170 -9.10 4.51 13.34
CA TYR A 170 -8.85 4.99 11.98
C TYR A 170 -9.97 5.93 11.49
N THR A 171 -11.23 5.66 11.84
CA THR A 171 -12.35 6.58 11.56
C THR A 171 -12.13 7.94 12.22
N THR A 172 -11.69 7.94 13.47
CA THR A 172 -11.45 9.18 14.23
C THR A 172 -10.37 10.02 13.57
N MET A 173 -9.24 9.41 13.19
CA MET A 173 -8.18 10.12 12.46
C MET A 173 -8.63 10.58 11.07
N SER A 174 -9.36 9.76 10.32
CA SER A 174 -9.90 10.15 9.01
C SER A 174 -10.79 11.40 9.10
N ASN A 175 -11.67 11.45 10.09
CA ASN A 175 -12.53 12.60 10.36
C ASN A 175 -11.75 13.82 10.83
N ALA A 176 -10.71 13.62 11.63
CA ALA A 176 -9.80 14.67 12.06
C ALA A 176 -9.06 15.30 10.87
N LEU A 177 -8.51 14.49 9.96
CA LEU A 177 -7.88 14.96 8.71
C LEU A 177 -8.87 15.74 7.85
N LYS A 178 -10.09 15.20 7.67
CA LYS A 178 -11.15 15.87 6.91
C LYS A 178 -11.50 17.23 7.50
N THR A 179 -11.64 17.30 8.82
CA THR A 179 -11.95 18.52 9.56
C THR A 179 -10.82 19.55 9.49
N ALA A 180 -9.57 19.12 9.47
CA ALA A 180 -8.41 20.00 9.30
C ALA A 180 -8.36 20.67 7.91
N GLY A 181 -9.10 20.16 6.93
CA GLY A 181 -9.41 20.85 5.68
C GLY A 181 -8.36 20.75 4.57
N ARG A 182 -7.18 20.17 4.85
CA ARG A 182 -6.17 19.88 3.83
C ARG A 182 -6.34 18.45 3.28
N PRO A 183 -6.48 18.26 1.95
CA PRO A 183 -6.52 16.92 1.36
C PRO A 183 -5.23 16.14 1.62
N ILE A 184 -5.35 15.00 2.29
CA ILE A 184 -4.24 14.10 2.66
C ILE A 184 -4.64 12.68 2.26
N VAL A 185 -3.77 11.99 1.52
CA VAL A 185 -3.89 10.55 1.27
C VAL A 185 -3.72 9.82 2.60
N PHE A 186 -4.71 9.03 3.02
CA PHE A 186 -4.67 8.34 4.30
C PHE A 186 -4.41 6.85 4.11
N SER A 187 -3.25 6.40 4.60
CA SER A 187 -2.71 5.05 4.44
C SER A 187 -2.77 4.30 5.77
N LEU A 188 -3.62 3.29 5.85
CA LEU A 188 -3.85 2.50 7.06
C LEU A 188 -2.78 1.41 7.18
N CYS A 189 -2.14 1.30 8.34
CA CYS A 189 -1.08 0.34 8.60
C CYS A 189 -1.37 -0.45 9.89
N GLU A 190 -2.39 -1.30 9.83
CA GLU A 190 -2.72 -2.27 10.91
C GLU A 190 -2.51 -3.73 10.47
N TRP A 191 -1.71 -3.92 9.42
CA TRP A 191 -1.18 -5.19 8.96
C TRP A 191 -2.22 -6.21 8.44
N GLY A 192 -3.47 -5.78 8.25
CA GLY A 192 -4.56 -6.62 7.76
C GLY A 192 -5.22 -7.47 8.84
N ASP A 193 -4.82 -7.35 10.10
CA ASP A 193 -5.25 -8.22 11.19
C ASP A 193 -6.74 -8.03 11.54
N ASN A 194 -7.26 -6.81 11.36
CA ASN A 194 -8.67 -6.49 11.54
C ASN A 194 -9.43 -6.40 10.22
N GLN A 195 -8.89 -6.95 9.12
CA GLN A 195 -9.56 -7.04 7.81
C GLN A 195 -9.97 -5.66 7.23
N PRO A 196 -9.02 -4.74 7.01
CA PRO A 196 -9.27 -3.36 6.62
C PRO A 196 -9.94 -3.23 5.26
N TRP A 197 -9.87 -4.26 4.42
CA TRP A 197 -10.60 -4.32 3.17
C TRP A 197 -12.14 -4.30 3.35
N GLU A 198 -12.65 -4.70 4.52
CA GLU A 198 -14.11 -4.72 4.79
C GLU A 198 -14.66 -3.36 5.24
N TRP A 199 -13.83 -2.51 5.87
CA TRP A 199 -14.28 -1.27 6.51
C TRP A 199 -13.47 -0.03 6.11
N GLY A 200 -12.28 -0.18 5.54
CA GLY A 200 -11.32 0.89 5.27
C GLY A 200 -11.71 1.81 4.12
N LYS A 201 -12.52 1.34 3.15
CA LYS A 201 -12.90 2.11 1.95
C LYS A 201 -13.43 3.53 2.21
N PRO A 202 -14.41 3.77 3.12
CA PRO A 202 -14.84 5.13 3.45
C PRO A 202 -13.83 5.93 4.30
N ILE A 203 -12.86 5.26 4.93
CA ILE A 203 -11.98 5.83 5.94
C ILE A 203 -10.63 6.25 5.36
N GLY A 204 -10.02 5.46 4.47
CA GLY A 204 -8.73 5.77 3.86
C GLY A 204 -8.61 5.37 2.39
N ASN A 205 -7.46 5.72 1.82
CA ASN A 205 -7.18 5.57 0.39
C ASN A 205 -6.39 4.28 0.08
N LEU A 206 -5.78 3.67 1.09
CA LEU A 206 -5.06 2.40 1.00
C LEU A 206 -4.90 1.78 2.39
N TRP A 207 -4.71 0.46 2.46
CA TRP A 207 -4.50 -0.27 3.70
C TRP A 207 -3.52 -1.44 3.54
N ARG A 208 -2.57 -1.56 4.46
CA ARG A 208 -1.66 -2.71 4.56
C ARG A 208 -2.45 -4.00 4.76
N ILE A 209 -2.09 -5.05 4.03
CA ILE A 209 -2.79 -6.35 4.07
C ILE A 209 -2.05 -7.43 4.86
N SER A 210 -0.80 -7.16 5.24
CA SER A 210 0.11 -8.10 5.91
C SER A 210 0.99 -7.38 6.92
N GLY A 211 1.67 -8.16 7.76
CA GLY A 211 2.90 -7.72 8.45
C GLY A 211 3.98 -7.26 7.45
N ASP A 212 5.07 -6.73 7.97
CA ASP A 212 6.06 -6.03 7.15
C ASP A 212 6.79 -6.95 6.17
N ILE A 213 7.18 -6.38 5.04
CA ILE A 213 8.02 -7.05 4.06
C ILE A 213 9.46 -7.24 4.56
N TYR A 214 10.14 -8.25 4.03
CA TYR A 214 11.57 -8.50 4.19
C TYR A 214 12.20 -8.67 2.80
N PRO A 215 13.46 -8.24 2.56
CA PRO A 215 14.12 -8.34 1.26
C PRO A 215 14.51 -9.78 0.92
N CYS A 216 13.51 -10.63 0.69
CA CYS A 216 13.66 -12.01 0.25
C CYS A 216 12.48 -12.41 -0.65
N PHE A 217 12.71 -13.41 -1.49
CA PHE A 217 11.70 -13.89 -2.43
C PHE A 217 10.48 -14.52 -1.75
N ASP A 218 10.71 -15.52 -0.88
CA ASP A 218 9.65 -16.31 -0.23
C ASP A 218 10.08 -16.84 1.14
N CYS A 219 10.37 -15.93 2.07
CA CYS A 219 10.83 -16.29 3.41
C CYS A 219 9.91 -15.73 4.52
N GLU A 220 10.12 -16.22 5.73
CA GLU A 220 9.67 -15.58 6.97
C GLU A 220 10.94 -15.20 7.74
N PHE A 221 11.06 -13.92 8.11
CA PHE A 221 12.12 -13.44 8.97
C PHE A 221 11.54 -13.16 10.36
N LYS A 222 12.04 -13.85 11.39
CA LYS A 222 11.54 -13.74 12.76
C LYS A 222 12.34 -12.71 13.55
N HIS A 223 11.67 -11.71 14.10
CA HIS A 223 12.29 -10.70 14.96
C HIS A 223 12.26 -11.16 16.42
N GLU A 224 13.41 -11.59 16.94
CA GLU A 224 13.54 -12.15 18.29
C GLU A 224 13.13 -11.15 19.39
N GLU A 225 13.43 -9.87 19.20
CA GLU A 225 13.19 -8.82 20.20
C GLU A 225 11.71 -8.40 20.31
N GLY A 226 10.85 -8.79 19.38
CA GLY A 226 9.46 -8.34 19.31
C GLY A 226 8.40 -9.44 19.19
N ASN A 227 8.81 -10.71 19.04
CA ASN A 227 7.90 -11.84 18.81
C ASN A 227 6.90 -11.57 17.64
N TRP A 228 7.43 -11.05 16.53
CA TRP A 228 6.70 -10.82 15.29
C TRP A 228 7.59 -11.19 14.09
N SER A 229 6.99 -11.30 12.90
CA SER A 229 7.70 -11.73 11.68
C SER A 229 7.49 -10.75 10.52
N SER A 230 8.54 -10.58 9.72
CA SER A 230 8.48 -10.00 8.38
C SER A 230 8.44 -11.10 7.31
N TRP A 231 8.03 -10.74 6.10
CA TRP A 231 7.66 -11.71 5.07
C TRP A 231 8.30 -11.39 3.72
N GLY A 232 8.76 -12.42 3.01
CA GLY A 232 9.16 -12.27 1.62
C GLY A 232 8.00 -11.86 0.74
N PHE A 233 8.31 -11.21 -0.37
CA PHE A 233 7.30 -10.55 -1.18
C PHE A 233 6.25 -11.53 -1.74
N MET A 234 6.64 -12.78 -2.05
CA MET A 234 5.68 -13.80 -2.49
C MET A 234 4.81 -14.34 -1.36
N LYS A 235 5.30 -14.40 -0.10
CA LYS A 235 4.45 -14.73 1.05
C LYS A 235 3.32 -13.71 1.18
N ILE A 236 3.64 -12.42 1.03
CA ILE A 236 2.65 -11.34 1.12
C ILE A 236 1.63 -11.45 0.00
N VAL A 237 2.08 -11.64 -1.25
CA VAL A 237 1.20 -11.79 -2.43
C VAL A 237 0.17 -12.91 -2.23
N GLU A 238 0.53 -13.99 -1.55
CA GLU A 238 -0.34 -15.14 -1.30
C GLU A 238 -1.09 -15.09 0.03
N MET A 239 -0.80 -14.13 0.90
CA MET A 239 -1.23 -14.15 2.31
C MET A 239 -2.74 -14.04 2.47
N ARG A 240 -3.39 -13.25 1.61
CA ARG A 240 -4.83 -12.95 1.70
C ARG A 240 -5.54 -13.40 0.44
N LYS A 241 -6.43 -14.38 0.59
CA LYS A 241 -7.31 -14.86 -0.49
C LYS A 241 -8.55 -13.97 -0.58
N ASP A 242 -9.09 -13.83 -1.78
CA ASP A 242 -10.40 -13.20 -2.04
C ASP A 242 -10.55 -11.72 -1.63
N ILE A 243 -9.45 -11.01 -1.36
CA ILE A 243 -9.47 -9.58 -1.02
C ILE A 243 -9.43 -8.65 -2.24
N ARG A 244 -9.24 -9.22 -3.42
CA ARG A 244 -9.07 -8.51 -4.69
C ARG A 244 -10.24 -7.59 -5.03
N LYS A 245 -11.48 -8.05 -4.78
CA LYS A 245 -12.74 -7.30 -5.01
C LYS A 245 -12.88 -6.03 -4.17
N TYR A 246 -12.08 -5.86 -3.13
CA TYR A 246 -12.10 -4.69 -2.25
C TYR A 246 -11.10 -3.61 -2.67
N SER A 247 -10.24 -3.88 -3.64
CA SER A 247 -9.25 -2.92 -4.15
C SER A 247 -9.73 -2.28 -5.45
N GLY A 248 -9.45 -0.99 -5.63
CA GLY A 248 -9.80 -0.24 -6.83
C GLY A 248 -9.48 1.25 -6.72
N PRO A 249 -9.89 2.06 -7.72
CA PRO A 249 -9.64 3.50 -7.72
C PRO A 249 -9.99 4.16 -6.39
N ASP A 250 -9.01 4.82 -5.78
CA ASP A 250 -9.08 5.52 -4.50
C ASP A 250 -9.16 4.65 -3.24
N HIS A 251 -8.92 3.34 -3.33
CA HIS A 251 -8.92 2.41 -2.20
C HIS A 251 -8.13 1.14 -2.52
N TRP A 252 -6.87 1.06 -2.06
CA TRP A 252 -5.94 0.03 -2.50
C TRP A 252 -5.55 -0.95 -1.39
N ASN A 253 -5.48 -2.24 -1.75
CA ASN A 253 -4.69 -3.20 -0.99
C ASN A 253 -3.21 -2.79 -1.10
N ASP A 254 -2.56 -2.55 0.04
CA ASP A 254 -1.15 -2.21 0.14
C ASP A 254 -0.34 -3.45 0.56
N PHE A 255 0.50 -3.93 -0.35
CA PHE A 255 1.36 -5.10 -0.15
C PHE A 255 2.67 -4.74 0.56
N ASP A 256 2.76 -3.52 1.11
CA ASP A 256 3.93 -2.90 1.71
C ASP A 256 4.91 -2.30 0.69
N MET A 257 5.90 -1.58 1.21
CA MET A 257 6.98 -0.96 0.45
C MET A 257 7.77 -1.99 -0.37
N MET A 258 8.44 -1.52 -1.41
CA MET A 258 9.28 -2.37 -2.25
C MET A 258 10.71 -2.45 -1.73
N GLU A 259 11.25 -3.66 -1.73
CA GLU A 259 12.63 -4.01 -1.38
C GLU A 259 13.60 -3.98 -2.58
N VAL A 260 13.13 -3.50 -3.73
CA VAL A 260 13.91 -3.39 -4.97
C VAL A 260 15.14 -2.51 -4.76
N GLY A 261 16.33 -3.07 -4.98
CA GLY A 261 17.62 -2.42 -4.78
C GLY A 261 18.16 -2.47 -3.35
N ASN A 262 17.59 -3.31 -2.49
CA ASN A 262 18.14 -3.63 -1.17
C ASN A 262 18.96 -4.93 -1.22
N GLU A 263 18.55 -6.00 -0.53
CA GLU A 263 19.39 -7.21 -0.36
C GLU A 263 19.15 -8.30 -1.41
N MET A 264 18.04 -8.26 -2.14
CA MET A 264 17.74 -9.22 -3.20
C MET A 264 18.59 -8.99 -4.44
N ASN A 265 18.73 -10.03 -5.27
CA ASN A 265 19.40 -9.89 -6.55
C ASN A 265 18.47 -9.29 -7.63
N ASP A 266 19.03 -8.79 -8.73
CA ASP A 266 18.28 -8.13 -9.81
C ASP A 266 17.15 -8.98 -10.41
N ILE A 267 17.28 -10.32 -10.42
CA ILE A 267 16.25 -11.23 -10.94
C ILE A 267 15.05 -11.25 -9.99
N GLU A 268 15.30 -11.35 -8.69
CA GLU A 268 14.26 -11.32 -7.66
C GLU A 268 13.61 -9.94 -7.56
N ASP A 269 14.38 -8.86 -7.67
CA ASP A 269 13.88 -7.49 -7.74
C ASP A 269 12.94 -7.26 -8.92
N LYS A 270 13.31 -7.79 -10.10
CA LYS A 270 12.48 -7.76 -11.31
C LYS A 270 11.16 -8.51 -11.08
N SER A 271 11.20 -9.65 -10.41
CA SER A 271 10.01 -10.42 -10.03
C SER A 271 9.13 -9.68 -9.02
N HIS A 272 9.73 -9.12 -7.97
CA HIS A 272 9.05 -8.32 -6.97
C HIS A 272 8.32 -7.13 -7.59
N PHE A 273 9.02 -6.33 -8.42
CA PHE A 273 8.44 -5.18 -9.09
C PHE A 273 7.29 -5.57 -10.03
N SER A 274 7.46 -6.65 -10.79
CA SER A 274 6.41 -7.17 -11.68
C SER A 274 5.17 -7.57 -10.90
N MET A 275 5.35 -8.24 -9.75
CA MET A 275 4.23 -8.66 -8.91
C MET A 275 3.52 -7.47 -8.26
N TRP A 276 4.23 -6.44 -7.79
CA TRP A 276 3.59 -5.23 -7.26
C TRP A 276 2.79 -4.50 -8.34
N CYS A 277 3.32 -4.46 -9.57
CA CYS A 277 2.59 -3.91 -10.71
C CYS A 277 1.34 -4.70 -11.05
N MET A 278 1.44 -6.04 -11.07
CA MET A 278 0.30 -6.92 -11.29
C MET A 278 -0.73 -6.79 -10.17
N MET A 279 -0.31 -6.66 -8.92
CA MET A 279 -1.23 -6.59 -7.78
C MET A 279 -1.93 -5.24 -7.62
N ALA A 280 -1.62 -4.25 -8.46
CA ALA A 280 -2.06 -2.87 -8.28
C ALA A 280 -1.72 -2.35 -6.85
N SER A 281 -0.58 -2.80 -6.30
CA SER A 281 -0.05 -2.33 -5.02
C SER A 281 0.49 -0.91 -5.17
N PRO A 282 0.48 -0.06 -4.12
CA PRO A 282 1.29 1.14 -4.11
C PRO A 282 2.76 0.83 -4.45
N LEU A 283 3.37 1.65 -5.32
CA LEU A 283 4.77 1.50 -5.69
C LEU A 283 5.62 2.47 -4.85
N VAL A 284 5.86 2.09 -3.60
CA VAL A 284 6.66 2.87 -2.64
C VAL A 284 8.04 2.24 -2.53
N ALA A 285 9.07 2.88 -3.07
CA ALA A 285 10.45 2.37 -2.96
C ALA A 285 10.99 2.54 -1.53
N GLY A 286 11.68 1.51 -1.01
CA GLY A 286 12.29 1.52 0.32
C GLY A 286 13.83 1.62 0.34
N ASN A 287 14.48 1.73 -0.83
CA ASN A 287 15.93 1.68 -0.97
C ASN A 287 16.65 3.05 -0.83
N ASP A 288 17.98 3.03 -0.68
CA ASP A 288 18.82 4.23 -0.68
C ASP A 288 19.02 4.76 -2.11
N PHE A 289 18.28 5.80 -2.48
CA PHE A 289 18.40 6.42 -3.80
C PHE A 289 19.82 6.93 -4.12
N ARG A 290 20.65 7.24 -3.12
CA ARG A 290 22.04 7.71 -3.30
C ARG A 290 22.99 6.59 -3.73
N LYS A 291 22.57 5.33 -3.56
CA LYS A 291 23.35 4.13 -3.90
C LYS A 291 22.69 3.28 -4.98
N MET A 292 21.62 3.80 -5.60
CA MET A 292 20.85 3.08 -6.60
C MET A 292 21.71 2.72 -7.83
N SER A 293 21.76 1.43 -8.18
CA SER A 293 22.42 0.97 -9.40
C SER A 293 21.60 1.37 -10.65
N LYS A 294 22.19 1.23 -11.84
CA LYS A 294 21.45 1.48 -13.09
C LYS A 294 20.37 0.43 -13.30
N GLU A 295 20.63 -0.78 -12.86
CA GLU A 295 19.76 -1.94 -12.93
C GLU A 295 18.52 -1.72 -12.05
N THR A 296 18.72 -1.34 -10.78
CA THR A 296 17.63 -0.97 -9.86
C THR A 296 16.81 0.19 -10.42
N LEU A 297 17.47 1.25 -10.91
CA LEU A 297 16.77 2.39 -11.52
C LEU A 297 15.95 1.95 -12.74
N ALA A 298 16.48 1.09 -13.59
CA ALA A 298 15.78 0.56 -14.76
C ALA A 298 14.57 -0.30 -14.39
N ILE A 299 14.65 -1.08 -13.31
CA ILE A 299 13.52 -1.84 -12.75
C ILE A 299 12.44 -0.86 -12.28
N LEU A 300 12.79 0.06 -11.38
CA LEU A 300 11.85 1.00 -10.77
C LEU A 300 11.23 1.96 -11.79
N THR A 301 11.92 2.28 -12.89
CA THR A 301 11.43 3.21 -13.92
C THR A 301 10.89 2.52 -15.18
N ASN A 302 10.65 1.21 -15.15
CA ASN A 302 10.07 0.49 -16.28
C ASN A 302 8.64 0.98 -16.58
N LYS A 303 8.53 1.87 -17.56
CA LYS A 303 7.27 2.53 -17.96
C LYS A 303 6.17 1.55 -18.37
N GLU A 304 6.53 0.42 -18.97
CA GLU A 304 5.55 -0.56 -19.45
C GLU A 304 4.88 -1.30 -18.30
N LEU A 305 5.65 -1.65 -17.26
CA LEU A 305 5.11 -2.27 -16.05
C LEU A 305 4.40 -1.28 -15.14
N ILE A 306 4.93 -0.06 -15.00
CA ILE A 306 4.21 1.02 -14.30
C ILE A 306 2.84 1.25 -14.95
N ALA A 307 2.74 1.19 -16.27
CA ALA A 307 1.44 1.31 -16.96
C ALA A 307 0.46 0.17 -16.63
N ILE A 308 0.95 -1.03 -16.26
CA ILE A 308 0.10 -2.12 -15.76
C ILE A 308 -0.44 -1.79 -14.37
N ASN A 309 0.42 -1.27 -13.48
CA ASN A 309 0.04 -0.83 -12.14
C ASN A 309 -0.95 0.34 -12.17
N GLN A 310 -0.68 1.33 -13.02
CA GLN A 310 -1.42 2.58 -13.16
C GLN A 310 -2.60 2.49 -14.14
N ASP A 311 -2.97 1.28 -14.58
CA ASP A 311 -4.13 1.08 -15.45
C ASP A 311 -5.43 1.55 -14.77
N LYS A 312 -6.29 2.24 -15.54
CA LYS A 312 -7.48 2.92 -15.03
C LYS A 312 -8.59 2.00 -14.54
N LEU A 313 -8.59 0.69 -14.89
CA LEU A 313 -9.52 -0.24 -14.25
C LEU A 313 -9.21 -0.35 -12.75
N GLY A 314 -7.94 -0.18 -12.36
CA GLY A 314 -7.53 -0.30 -10.96
C GLY A 314 -7.73 -1.70 -10.39
N ILE A 315 -7.80 -2.71 -11.25
CA ILE A 315 -8.06 -4.09 -10.83
C ILE A 315 -6.72 -4.76 -10.50
N GLN A 316 -6.60 -5.30 -9.28
CA GLN A 316 -5.50 -6.17 -8.87
C GLN A 316 -5.46 -7.44 -9.76
N GLY A 317 -4.29 -8.01 -10.01
CA GLY A 317 -4.13 -9.26 -10.76
C GLY A 317 -4.51 -10.50 -9.93
N PHE A 318 -4.65 -11.64 -10.58
CA PHE A 318 -4.97 -12.91 -9.92
C PHE A 318 -4.11 -14.04 -10.46
N LYS A 319 -3.88 -15.05 -9.61
CA LYS A 319 -3.19 -16.28 -10.00
C LYS A 319 -4.15 -17.14 -10.81
N TYR A 320 -3.78 -17.42 -12.06
CA TYR A 320 -4.58 -18.26 -12.97
C TYR A 320 -4.21 -19.73 -12.87
N ALA A 321 -2.90 -20.03 -12.83
CA ALA A 321 -2.40 -21.39 -12.77
C ALA A 321 -1.09 -21.45 -12.00
N ALA A 322 -0.81 -22.60 -11.40
CA ALA A 322 0.46 -22.95 -10.81
C ALA A 322 0.70 -24.44 -11.02
N GLU A 323 1.81 -24.79 -11.67
CA GLU A 323 2.19 -26.17 -11.95
C GLU A 323 3.71 -26.30 -11.85
N ASP A 324 4.20 -27.25 -11.05
CA ASP A 324 5.62 -27.54 -10.86
C ASP A 324 6.50 -26.30 -10.57
N GLY A 325 5.98 -25.35 -9.80
CA GLY A 325 6.66 -24.10 -9.45
C GLY A 325 6.63 -23.01 -10.52
N LEU A 326 6.03 -23.24 -11.69
CA LEU A 326 5.73 -22.19 -12.67
C LEU A 326 4.31 -21.66 -12.44
N GLU A 327 4.20 -20.36 -12.21
CA GLU A 327 2.92 -19.69 -12.01
C GLU A 327 2.57 -18.78 -13.19
N VAL A 328 1.28 -18.68 -13.48
CA VAL A 328 0.72 -17.74 -14.46
C VAL A 328 -0.23 -16.81 -13.75
N TRP A 329 0.05 -15.52 -13.82
CA TRP A 329 -0.74 -14.44 -13.22
C TRP A 329 -1.33 -13.55 -14.30
N LEU A 330 -2.55 -13.08 -14.08
CA LEU A 330 -3.33 -12.35 -15.09
C LEU A 330 -3.93 -11.08 -14.51
N LYS A 331 -4.07 -10.06 -15.34
CA LYS A 331 -4.74 -8.81 -14.99
C LYS A 331 -5.40 -8.20 -16.24
N PRO A 332 -6.73 -8.06 -16.28
CA PRO A 332 -7.39 -7.31 -17.35
C PRO A 332 -7.06 -5.82 -17.25
N LEU A 333 -7.03 -5.14 -18.40
CA LEU A 333 -6.67 -3.72 -18.53
C LEU A 333 -7.79 -2.92 -19.21
N SER A 334 -7.82 -1.61 -18.96
CA SER A 334 -8.91 -0.70 -19.35
C SER A 334 -9.16 -0.57 -20.85
N ASP A 335 -8.17 -0.91 -21.65
CA ASP A 335 -8.19 -0.86 -23.11
C ASP A 335 -8.53 -2.22 -23.76
N GLY A 336 -8.96 -3.20 -22.96
CA GLY A 336 -9.28 -4.56 -23.43
C GLY A 336 -8.05 -5.46 -23.57
N ASN A 337 -6.86 -4.95 -23.24
CA ASN A 337 -5.65 -5.77 -23.16
C ASN A 337 -5.63 -6.62 -21.89
N TRP A 338 -4.71 -7.58 -21.87
CA TRP A 338 -4.39 -8.35 -20.66
C TRP A 338 -2.90 -8.25 -20.34
N ALA A 339 -2.55 -8.11 -19.07
CA ALA A 339 -1.21 -8.40 -18.60
C ALA A 339 -1.12 -9.88 -18.15
N VAL A 340 -0.02 -10.55 -18.51
CA VAL A 340 0.26 -11.94 -18.17
C VAL A 340 1.67 -12.01 -17.60
N THR A 341 1.84 -12.47 -16.36
CA THR A 341 3.16 -12.74 -15.77
C THR A 341 3.35 -14.23 -15.60
N PHE A 342 4.39 -14.78 -16.23
CA PHE A 342 4.93 -16.09 -15.92
C PHE A 342 6.01 -15.92 -14.85
N LEU A 343 5.86 -16.57 -13.71
CA LEU A 343 6.76 -16.47 -12.55
C LEU A 343 7.30 -17.84 -12.20
N ASN A 344 8.62 -17.97 -12.05
CA ASN A 344 9.24 -19.20 -11.56
C ASN A 344 9.44 -19.11 -10.05
N ARG A 345 8.70 -19.89 -9.26
CA ARG A 345 8.82 -19.97 -7.80
C ARG A 345 9.95 -20.88 -7.31
N SER A 346 10.60 -21.61 -8.22
CA SER A 346 11.58 -22.65 -7.85
C SER A 346 13.02 -22.18 -8.02
N ASP A 347 13.92 -22.87 -7.31
CA ASP A 347 15.38 -22.67 -7.32
C ASP A 347 16.09 -23.16 -8.60
N VAL A 348 15.33 -23.62 -9.60
CA VAL A 348 15.86 -24.17 -10.85
C VAL A 348 15.16 -23.55 -12.06
N ALA A 349 15.87 -23.46 -13.17
CA ALA A 349 15.28 -22.93 -14.41
C ALA A 349 14.09 -23.78 -14.88
N LYS A 350 13.06 -23.11 -15.40
CA LYS A 350 11.85 -23.72 -15.96
C LYS A 350 11.72 -23.41 -17.44
N LYS A 351 11.04 -24.29 -18.15
CA LYS A 351 10.64 -24.07 -19.55
C LYS A 351 9.16 -23.78 -19.61
N ILE A 352 8.81 -22.63 -20.16
CA ILE A 352 7.43 -22.28 -20.48
C ILE A 352 7.07 -22.93 -21.81
N ASN A 353 5.91 -23.58 -21.88
CA ASN A 353 5.26 -24.01 -23.10
C ASN A 353 3.75 -23.82 -22.95
N PHE A 354 3.31 -22.57 -23.03
CA PHE A 354 1.93 -22.18 -22.77
C PHE A 354 1.11 -22.21 -24.07
N ASP A 355 0.16 -23.14 -24.16
CA ASP A 355 -0.73 -23.29 -25.32
C ASP A 355 -2.01 -22.45 -25.14
N TRP A 356 -1.99 -21.22 -25.64
CA TRP A 356 -3.09 -20.27 -25.49
C TRP A 356 -4.45 -20.85 -25.85
N LYS A 357 -4.55 -21.71 -26.87
CA LYS A 357 -5.84 -22.24 -27.33
C LYS A 357 -6.49 -23.24 -26.37
N LYS A 358 -5.73 -23.79 -25.42
CA LYS A 358 -6.25 -24.66 -24.36
C LYS A 358 -6.84 -23.89 -23.18
N HIS A 359 -6.64 -22.58 -23.14
CA HIS A 359 -7.01 -21.75 -22.01
C HIS A 359 -8.16 -20.81 -22.41
N LEU A 360 -9.25 -20.88 -21.64
CA LEU A 360 -10.25 -19.83 -21.61
C LEU A 360 -10.04 -19.07 -20.31
N ILE A 361 -9.51 -17.85 -20.39
CA ILE A 361 -9.26 -17.03 -19.22
C ILE A 361 -10.57 -16.37 -18.82
N LYS A 362 -10.95 -16.53 -17.55
CA LYS A 362 -12.10 -15.86 -16.94
C LYS A 362 -11.69 -15.21 -15.62
N ASP A 363 -11.87 -13.91 -15.54
CA ASP A 363 -11.85 -13.17 -14.29
C ASP A 363 -13.25 -13.21 -13.69
N VAL A 364 -13.45 -14.08 -12.70
CA VAL A 364 -14.75 -14.32 -12.09
C VAL A 364 -15.24 -13.17 -11.22
N ASP A 365 -14.34 -12.35 -10.66
CA ASP A 365 -14.72 -11.26 -9.76
C ASP A 365 -15.26 -10.05 -10.53
N PHE A 366 -14.71 -9.79 -11.72
CA PHE A 366 -15.05 -8.60 -12.52
C PHE A 366 -15.63 -8.90 -13.90
N GLY A 367 -15.77 -10.17 -14.28
CA GLY A 367 -16.48 -10.59 -15.49
C GLY A 367 -15.71 -10.38 -16.80
N TYR A 368 -14.38 -10.28 -16.75
CA TYR A 368 -13.56 -10.20 -17.96
C TYR A 368 -13.22 -11.59 -18.50
N GLU A 369 -13.21 -11.75 -19.81
CA GLU A 369 -12.87 -13.00 -20.49
C GLU A 369 -11.87 -12.76 -21.61
N ALA A 370 -10.92 -13.68 -21.79
CA ALA A 370 -10.09 -13.77 -22.99
C ALA A 370 -10.20 -15.19 -23.59
N ASP A 371 -10.84 -15.26 -24.76
CA ASP A 371 -10.98 -16.48 -25.55
C ASP A 371 -9.99 -16.46 -26.72
N PHE A 372 -8.88 -17.18 -26.56
CA PHE A 372 -7.82 -17.26 -27.56
C PHE A 372 -8.17 -18.11 -28.79
N SER A 373 -9.31 -18.80 -28.78
CA SER A 373 -9.85 -19.46 -29.98
C SER A 373 -10.56 -18.47 -30.91
N LYS A 374 -11.08 -17.37 -30.36
CA LYS A 374 -11.82 -16.33 -31.09
C LYS A 374 -10.96 -15.12 -31.43
N THR A 375 -10.08 -14.70 -30.52
CA THR A 375 -9.27 -13.50 -30.67
C THR A 375 -7.78 -13.84 -30.61
N VAL A 376 -7.02 -13.32 -31.58
CA VAL A 376 -5.56 -13.48 -31.63
C VAL A 376 -4.91 -12.22 -31.06
N PHE A 377 -4.25 -12.37 -29.92
CA PHE A 377 -3.57 -11.25 -29.28
C PHE A 377 -2.11 -11.21 -29.73
N LYS A 378 -1.59 -10.02 -30.06
CA LYS A 378 -0.15 -9.77 -30.14
C LYS A 378 0.46 -9.82 -28.74
N LEU A 379 1.69 -10.32 -28.65
CA LEU A 379 2.43 -10.43 -27.39
C LEU A 379 3.55 -9.39 -27.38
N LYS A 380 3.54 -8.50 -26.39
CA LYS A 380 4.63 -7.57 -26.09
C LYS A 380 5.30 -7.96 -24.78
N ASP A 381 6.60 -8.26 -24.80
CA ASP A 381 7.44 -8.46 -23.60
C ASP A 381 7.72 -7.10 -22.97
N LEU A 382 7.28 -6.90 -21.73
CA LEU A 382 7.34 -5.61 -21.03
C LEU A 382 8.72 -5.31 -20.42
N TRP A 383 9.54 -6.34 -20.21
CA TRP A 383 10.92 -6.16 -19.76
C TRP A 383 11.85 -5.86 -20.93
N LYS A 384 11.60 -6.46 -22.09
CA LYS A 384 12.37 -6.20 -23.32
C LYS A 384 11.81 -5.05 -24.16
N ASN A 385 10.64 -4.52 -23.79
CA ASN A 385 9.86 -3.55 -24.56
C ASN A 385 9.76 -3.91 -26.05
N LYS A 386 9.37 -5.15 -26.33
CA LYS A 386 9.42 -5.70 -27.70
C LYS A 386 8.23 -6.60 -27.99
N GLU A 387 7.67 -6.47 -29.19
CA GLU A 387 6.71 -7.46 -29.71
C GLU A 387 7.44 -8.77 -30.05
N ILE A 388 6.95 -9.88 -29.49
CA ILE A 388 7.61 -11.19 -29.55
C ILE A 388 6.76 -12.27 -30.24
N GLY A 389 5.56 -11.93 -30.72
CA GLY A 389 4.69 -12.87 -31.44
C GLY A 389 3.21 -12.62 -31.20
N ASN A 390 2.41 -13.69 -31.27
CA ASN A 390 0.98 -13.66 -31.02
C ASN A 390 0.48 -15.03 -30.50
N THR A 391 -0.77 -15.08 -30.04
CA THR A 391 -1.40 -16.27 -29.43
C THR A 391 -1.76 -17.39 -30.41
N LYS A 392 -1.42 -17.29 -31.71
CA LYS A 392 -1.64 -18.40 -32.67
C LYS A 392 -0.73 -19.60 -32.42
N LYS A 393 0.42 -19.38 -31.78
CA LYS A 393 1.42 -20.39 -31.44
C LYS A 393 1.61 -20.42 -29.92
N ASN A 394 2.05 -21.56 -29.40
CA ASN A 394 2.44 -21.66 -28.00
C ASN A 394 3.49 -20.61 -27.65
N PHE A 395 3.36 -20.01 -26.47
CA PHE A 395 4.43 -19.19 -25.93
C PHE A 395 5.48 -20.10 -25.29
N MET A 396 6.69 -20.08 -25.84
CA MET A 396 7.82 -20.88 -25.37
C MET A 396 8.97 -19.97 -24.96
N ALA A 397 9.50 -20.17 -23.76
CA ALA A 397 10.65 -19.44 -23.25
C ALA A 397 11.33 -20.22 -22.11
N ASP A 398 12.64 -20.02 -21.94
CA ASP A 398 13.34 -20.43 -20.74
C ASP A 398 13.21 -19.33 -19.68
N LEU A 399 12.98 -19.71 -18.43
CA LEU A 399 12.81 -18.80 -17.30
C LEU A 399 13.76 -19.24 -16.19
N ALA A 400 14.66 -18.35 -15.78
CA ALA A 400 15.62 -18.64 -14.71
C ALA A 400 14.91 -18.83 -13.36
N SER A 401 15.64 -19.36 -12.37
CA SER A 401 15.19 -19.41 -10.98
C SER A 401 14.70 -18.04 -10.52
N HIS A 402 13.54 -17.97 -9.88
CA HIS A 402 12.97 -16.75 -9.30
C HIS A 402 12.72 -15.60 -10.30
N ASP A 403 12.81 -15.85 -11.61
CA ASP A 403 12.61 -14.83 -12.65
C ASP A 403 11.16 -14.75 -13.12
N VAL A 404 10.86 -13.68 -13.85
CA VAL A 404 9.58 -13.41 -14.51
C VAL A 404 9.71 -13.08 -16.00
N ILE A 405 8.68 -13.44 -16.76
CA ILE A 405 8.35 -12.79 -18.03
C ILE A 405 6.96 -12.20 -17.90
N THR A 406 6.85 -10.88 -18.06
CA THR A 406 5.57 -10.18 -18.12
C THR A 406 5.27 -9.73 -19.54
N LEU A 407 4.09 -10.10 -20.02
CA LEU A 407 3.59 -9.79 -21.35
C LEU A 407 2.36 -8.89 -21.27
N ARG A 408 2.19 -8.02 -22.27
CA ARG A 408 0.90 -7.42 -22.61
C ARG A 408 0.35 -8.09 -23.85
N LEU A 409 -0.89 -8.55 -23.75
CA LEU A 409 -1.68 -9.15 -24.81
C LEU A 409 -2.56 -8.07 -25.41
N ILE A 410 -2.40 -7.82 -26.71
CA ILE A 410 -3.08 -6.75 -27.44
C ILE A 410 -3.97 -7.39 -28.51
N PRO A 411 -5.32 -7.28 -28.43
CA PRO A 411 -6.25 -8.02 -29.28
C PRO A 411 -6.17 -7.67 -30.77
#